data_AF-A0A4Y9XQK2-F1
#
_entry.id   AF-A0A4Y9XQK2-F1
#
_cell.length_a   1.000
_cell.length_b   1.000
_cell.length_c   1.000
_cell.angle_alpha   90.00
_cell.angle_beta   90.00
_cell.angle_gamma   90.00
#
_symmetry.space_group_name_H-M   'P 1'
#
loop_
_entity.id
_entity.type
_entity.pdbx_description
1 polymer ?
#
loop_
_entity_poly.entity_id
_entity_poly.type
_entity_poly.pdbx_seq_one_letter_code
_entity_poly.pdbx_strand_id
1 'polypeptide(L)'
;MPDTVVLGGGIIGLSTAYYLAQLSRESGTEHAIHIVEPCPQLFSSASGKAGGFLAKDWFNPTMAPLGDLSFRLHRELAEKHNGRARWGYSPSISYSLDRNGSVKGDSDVESERDLDSEPPLTPRSEHRSVEGEQEVREEAGSNGYTAGQTNTTEAVPRHHRKKSAVGG
;
A
#
# COMPACT_ATOMS: atom_id res chain seq x y z
N MET A 1 -1.94 1.80 -38.15
CA MET A 1 -2.59 1.97 -36.84
C MET A 1 -2.74 0.60 -36.20
N PRO A 2 -1.86 0.21 -35.28
CA PRO A 2 -2.04 -1.00 -34.49
C PRO A 2 -3.31 -0.92 -33.62
N ASP A 3 -3.86 -2.09 -33.34
CA ASP A 3 -5.02 -2.29 -32.48
C ASP A 3 -4.63 -3.32 -31.39
N THR A 4 -4.95 -3.02 -30.13
CA THR A 4 -4.66 -3.89 -29.00
C THR A 4 -5.83 -3.94 -28.04
N VAL A 5 -6.28 -5.16 -27.76
CA VAL A 5 -7.32 -5.45 -26.77
C VAL A 5 -6.66 -5.98 -25.48
N VAL A 6 -6.84 -5.27 -24.38
CA VAL A 6 -6.40 -5.65 -23.04
C VAL A 6 -7.59 -6.25 -22.27
N LEU A 7 -7.46 -7.52 -21.89
CA LEU A 7 -8.47 -8.23 -21.12
C LEU A 7 -8.19 -8.08 -19.61
N GLY A 8 -9.05 -7.35 -18.92
CA GLY A 8 -8.97 -7.07 -17.48
C GLY A 8 -8.58 -5.63 -17.16
N GLY A 9 -9.41 -4.96 -16.35
CA GLY A 9 -9.24 -3.59 -15.86
C GLY A 9 -8.54 -3.50 -14.49
N GLY A 10 -7.75 -4.52 -14.14
CA GLY A 10 -6.92 -4.52 -12.93
C GLY A 10 -5.61 -3.74 -13.10
N ILE A 11 -4.78 -3.72 -12.04
CA ILE A 11 -3.52 -2.94 -12.04
C ILE A 11 -2.56 -3.32 -13.17
N ILE A 12 -2.52 -4.60 -13.57
CA ILE A 12 -1.68 -5.08 -14.67
C ILE A 12 -2.23 -4.62 -16.03
N GLY A 13 -3.54 -4.73 -16.26
CA GLY A 13 -4.16 -4.31 -17.51
C GLY A 13 -4.08 -2.79 -17.72
N LEU A 14 -4.40 -2.01 -16.68
CA LEU A 14 -4.34 -0.55 -16.74
C LEU A 14 -2.91 -0.01 -16.85
N SER A 15 -1.92 -0.63 -16.18
CA SER A 15 -0.52 -0.22 -16.35
C SER A 15 0.01 -0.53 -17.75
N THR A 16 -0.38 -1.68 -18.32
CA THR A 16 -0.06 -2.03 -19.70
C THR A 16 -0.66 -1.02 -20.69
N ALA A 17 -1.95 -0.74 -20.56
CA ALA A 17 -2.63 0.25 -21.41
C ALA A 17 -2.03 1.66 -21.27
N TYR A 18 -1.63 2.07 -20.07
CA TYR A 18 -0.96 3.34 -19.83
C TYR A 18 0.37 3.46 -20.60
N TYR A 19 1.23 2.44 -20.53
CA TYR A 19 2.51 2.48 -21.24
C TYR A 19 2.35 2.34 -22.76
N LEU A 20 1.37 1.57 -23.24
CA LEU A 20 1.03 1.55 -24.66
C LEU A 20 0.61 2.95 -25.14
N ALA A 21 -0.30 3.60 -24.42
CA ALA A 21 -0.74 4.95 -24.76
C ALA A 21 0.40 5.97 -24.72
N GLN A 22 1.34 5.83 -23.79
CA GLN A 22 2.54 6.66 -23.73
C GLN A 22 3.42 6.46 -24.97
N LEU A 23 3.68 5.21 -25.38
CA LEU A 23 4.47 4.89 -26.58
C LEU A 23 3.80 5.41 -27.87
N SER A 24 2.48 5.34 -27.97
CA SER A 24 1.73 5.90 -29.11
C SER A 24 1.93 7.41 -29.22
N ARG A 25 1.90 8.11 -28.08
CA ARG A 25 2.14 9.56 -28.03
C ARG A 25 3.58 9.92 -28.39
N GLU A 26 4.55 9.15 -27.91
CA GLU A 26 5.98 9.40 -28.15
C GLU A 26 6.38 9.09 -29.61
N SER A 27 5.79 8.06 -30.21
CA SER A 27 6.04 7.67 -31.61
C SER A 27 5.22 8.48 -32.63
N GLY A 28 4.23 9.27 -32.19
CA GLY A 28 3.30 9.98 -33.08
C GLY A 28 2.40 9.05 -33.90
N THR A 29 2.36 7.75 -33.58
CA THR A 29 1.56 6.75 -34.28
C THR A 29 0.26 6.52 -33.52
N GLU A 30 -0.87 6.70 -34.19
CA GLU A 30 -2.17 6.36 -33.62
C GLU A 30 -2.25 4.85 -33.34
N HIS A 31 -2.68 4.50 -32.12
CA HIS A 31 -2.82 3.12 -31.63
C HIS A 31 -4.16 3.00 -30.93
N ALA A 32 -5.02 2.11 -31.41
CA ALA A 32 -6.30 1.84 -30.78
C ALA A 32 -6.11 0.88 -29.60
N ILE A 33 -6.39 1.33 -28.38
CA ILE A 33 -6.22 0.54 -27.15
C ILE A 33 -7.61 0.34 -26.51
N HIS A 34 -8.07 -0.91 -26.49
CA HIS A 34 -9.38 -1.28 -25.95
C HIS A 34 -9.19 -2.04 -24.64
N ILE A 35 -9.82 -1.58 -23.55
CA ILE A 35 -9.80 -2.28 -22.27
C ILE A 35 -11.17 -2.95 -22.07
N VAL A 36 -11.18 -4.25 -21.85
CA VAL A 36 -12.39 -5.04 -21.60
C VAL A 36 -12.36 -5.55 -20.17
N GLU A 37 -13.28 -5.06 -19.34
CA GLU A 37 -13.47 -5.50 -17.95
C GLU A 37 -14.93 -5.96 -17.77
N PRO A 38 -15.18 -7.23 -17.41
CA PRO A 38 -16.54 -7.73 -17.20
C PRO A 38 -17.21 -7.12 -15.95
N CYS A 39 -16.44 -6.66 -14.97
CA CYS A 39 -17.00 -6.06 -13.77
C CYS A 39 -17.48 -4.61 -14.02
N PRO A 40 -18.69 -4.24 -13.58
CA PRO A 40 -19.19 -2.86 -13.73
C PRO A 40 -18.41 -1.84 -12.88
N GLN A 41 -17.66 -2.29 -11.88
CA GLN A 41 -16.84 -1.44 -11.02
C GLN A 41 -15.37 -1.81 -11.16
N LEU A 42 -14.52 -0.81 -11.43
CA LEU A 42 -13.07 -1.00 -11.50
C LEU A 42 -12.53 -1.48 -10.15
N PHE A 43 -11.48 -2.30 -10.22
CA PHE A 43 -10.77 -2.84 -9.06
C PHE A 43 -11.58 -3.77 -8.13
N SER A 44 -12.73 -4.30 -8.54
CA SER A 44 -13.55 -5.21 -7.71
C SER A 44 -12.96 -6.62 -7.47
N SER A 45 -11.75 -6.88 -7.98
CA SER A 45 -11.05 -8.16 -7.87
C SER A 45 -9.76 -8.02 -7.03
N ALA A 46 -8.72 -8.79 -7.33
CA ALA A 46 -7.47 -8.83 -6.57
C ALA A 46 -6.84 -7.43 -6.36
N SER A 47 -6.86 -6.57 -7.38
CA SER A 47 -6.22 -5.25 -7.30
C SER A 47 -6.84 -4.30 -6.28
N GLY A 48 -8.17 -4.26 -6.12
CA GLY A 48 -8.81 -3.41 -5.10
C GLY A 48 -8.88 -4.05 -3.72
N LYS A 49 -8.60 -5.35 -3.62
CA LYS A 49 -8.49 -6.07 -2.35
C LYS A 49 -7.05 -6.15 -1.82
N ALA A 50 -6.08 -5.63 -2.57
CA ALA A 50 -4.68 -5.63 -2.16
C ALA A 50 -4.43 -4.63 -1.01
N GLY A 51 -3.48 -4.96 -0.13
CA GLY A 51 -3.15 -4.13 1.04
C GLY A 51 -2.40 -2.82 0.74
N GLY A 52 -2.03 -2.56 -0.52
CA GLY A 52 -1.39 -1.30 -0.94
C GLY A 52 0.10 -1.14 -0.58
N PHE A 53 0.73 -2.15 0.02
CA PHE A 53 2.16 -2.14 0.37
C PHE A 53 3.01 -2.81 -0.71
N LEU A 54 4.19 -2.24 -0.94
CA LEU A 54 5.23 -2.82 -1.80
C LEU A 54 6.51 -3.02 -1.00
N ALA A 55 7.07 -4.22 -1.06
CA ALA A 55 8.38 -4.53 -0.52
C ALA A 55 9.40 -4.57 -1.65
N LYS A 56 10.59 -3.99 -1.44
CA LYS A 56 11.64 -3.89 -2.45
C LYS A 56 12.29 -5.24 -2.75
N ASP A 57 12.36 -6.12 -1.77
CA ASP A 57 13.23 -7.31 -1.73
C ASP A 57 12.47 -8.62 -1.43
N TRP A 58 11.14 -8.62 -1.43
CA TRP A 58 10.32 -9.83 -1.24
C TRP A 58 10.14 -10.66 -2.52
N PHE A 59 11.16 -10.69 -3.37
CA PHE A 59 11.13 -11.40 -4.64
C PHE A 59 12.17 -12.52 -4.65
N ASN A 60 11.83 -13.64 -5.29
CA ASN A 60 12.84 -14.66 -5.58
C ASN A 60 13.91 -14.09 -6.54
N PRO A 61 15.15 -14.64 -6.55
CA PRO A 61 16.24 -14.10 -7.37
C PRO A 61 15.90 -13.97 -8.86
N THR A 62 15.13 -14.91 -9.42
CA THR A 62 14.72 -14.90 -10.83
C THR A 62 13.80 -13.71 -11.15
N MET A 63 12.99 -13.27 -10.18
CA MET A 63 12.04 -12.16 -10.32
C MET A 63 12.59 -10.83 -9.79
N ALA A 64 13.76 -10.82 -9.14
CA ALA A 64 14.33 -9.64 -8.52
C ALA A 64 14.48 -8.44 -9.48
N PRO A 65 14.91 -8.59 -10.76
CA PRO A 65 14.97 -7.47 -11.69
C PRO A 65 13.60 -6.84 -11.97
N LEU A 66 12.54 -7.66 -12.04
CA LEU A 66 11.17 -7.19 -12.23
C LEU A 66 10.64 -6.51 -10.96
N GLY A 67 10.98 -7.05 -9.79
CA GLY A 67 10.67 -6.45 -8.49
C GLY A 67 11.28 -5.06 -8.32
N ASP A 68 12.57 -4.91 -8.63
CA ASP A 68 13.27 -3.62 -8.59
C ASP A 68 12.66 -2.61 -9.58
N LEU A 69 12.41 -3.03 -10.82
CA LEU A 69 11.73 -2.21 -11.82
C LEU A 69 10.35 -1.75 -11.31
N SER A 70 9.53 -2.67 -10.82
CA SER A 70 8.19 -2.36 -10.29
C SER A 70 8.26 -1.38 -9.14
N PHE A 71 9.12 -1.63 -8.14
CA PHE A 71 9.27 -0.77 -6.96
C PHE A 71 9.68 0.66 -7.35
N ARG A 72 10.65 0.79 -8.27
CA ARG A 72 11.10 2.08 -8.79
C ARG A 72 9.99 2.81 -9.55
N LEU A 73 9.25 2.13 -10.41
CA LEU A 73 8.18 2.74 -11.21
C LEU A 73 7.03 3.29 -10.35
N HIS A 74 6.69 2.64 -9.23
CA HIS A 74 5.67 3.16 -8.32
C HIS A 74 6.05 4.54 -7.77
N ARG A 75 7.33 4.76 -7.45
CA ARG A 75 7.85 6.06 -7.03
C ARG A 75 7.81 7.08 -8.17
N GLU A 76 8.37 6.72 -9.34
CA GLU A 76 8.46 7.63 -10.49
C GLU A 76 7.08 8.10 -10.97
N LEU A 77 6.09 7.20 -11.01
CA LEU A 77 4.72 7.56 -11.39
C LEU A 77 4.05 8.45 -10.34
N ALA A 78 4.29 8.21 -9.06
CA ALA A 78 3.79 9.09 -8.01
C ALA A 78 4.42 10.49 -8.09
N GLU A 79 5.72 10.60 -8.36
CA GLU A 79 6.39 11.88 -8.57
C GLU A 79 5.84 12.60 -9.81
N LYS A 80 5.76 11.89 -10.95
CA LYS A 80 5.29 12.44 -12.24
C LYS A 80 3.86 12.99 -12.18
N HIS A 81 2.99 12.37 -11.40
CA HIS A 81 1.55 12.64 -11.42
C HIS A 81 1.00 13.21 -10.12
N ASN A 82 1.85 13.68 -9.20
CA ASN A 82 1.46 14.18 -7.88
C ASN A 82 0.67 13.14 -7.04
N GLY A 83 1.18 11.91 -7.01
CA GLY A 83 0.56 10.75 -6.39
C GLY A 83 0.37 10.86 -4.88
N ARG A 84 1.22 11.62 -4.18
CA ARG A 84 1.03 11.90 -2.75
C ARG A 84 -0.32 12.57 -2.49
N ALA A 85 -0.67 13.59 -3.27
CA ALA A 85 -1.93 14.30 -3.12
C ALA A 85 -3.10 13.53 -3.73
N ARG A 86 -2.90 12.85 -4.86
CA ARG A 86 -4.00 12.23 -5.63
C ARG A 86 -4.43 10.85 -5.12
N TRP A 87 -3.50 10.04 -4.63
CA TRP A 87 -3.77 8.68 -4.19
C TRP A 87 -2.98 8.27 -2.94
N GLY A 88 -2.44 9.23 -2.20
CA GLY A 88 -1.83 8.98 -0.90
C GLY A 88 -0.51 8.22 -0.96
N TYR A 89 0.23 8.24 -2.08
CA TYR A 89 1.53 7.58 -2.15
C TYR A 89 2.48 8.11 -1.07
N SER A 90 3.05 7.20 -0.28
CA SER A 90 4.05 7.51 0.73
C SER A 90 5.06 6.39 0.89
N PRO A 91 6.37 6.68 1.00
CA PRO A 91 7.37 5.69 1.36
C PRO A 91 7.23 5.31 2.84
N SER A 92 7.61 4.07 3.15
CA SER A 92 7.68 3.53 4.51
C SER A 92 8.93 2.67 4.67
N ILE A 93 9.45 2.59 5.89
CA ILE A 93 10.54 1.68 6.27
C ILE A 93 9.93 0.55 7.09
N SER A 94 10.28 -0.69 6.77
CA SER A 94 9.83 -1.88 7.50
C SER A 94 11.02 -2.59 8.11
N TYR A 95 10.85 -3.09 9.33
CA TYR A 95 11.82 -3.92 10.02
C TYR A 95 11.25 -5.33 10.18
N SER A 96 12.09 -6.35 9.99
CA SER A 96 11.76 -7.75 10.28
C SER A 96 12.63 -8.23 11.43
N LEU A 97 12.03 -8.88 12.42
CA LEU A 97 12.74 -9.47 13.56
C LEU A 97 12.65 -10.98 13.46
N ASP A 98 13.79 -11.63 13.21
CA ASP A 98 13.89 -13.08 13.34
C ASP A 98 14.43 -13.42 14.73
N ARG A 99 13.59 -14.03 15.56
CA ARG A 99 13.94 -14.42 16.94
C ARG A 99 14.91 -15.59 16.99
N ASN A 100 15.12 -16.28 15.86
CA ASN A 100 15.92 -17.49 15.76
C ASN A 100 17.14 -17.33 14.84
N GLY A 101 17.52 -16.10 14.50
CA GLY A 101 18.72 -15.79 13.72
C GLY A 101 19.94 -16.40 14.40
N SER A 102 20.42 -17.52 13.87
CA SER A 102 21.62 -18.19 14.36
C SER A 102 22.77 -17.19 14.37
N VAL A 103 23.36 -16.96 15.55
CA VAL A 103 24.64 -16.26 15.67
C VAL A 103 25.64 -17.03 14.83
N LYS A 104 25.94 -16.54 13.63
CA LYS A 104 27.08 -17.03 12.88
C LYS A 104 28.28 -16.44 13.62
N GLY A 105 28.90 -17.27 14.46
CA GLY A 105 30.08 -16.89 15.23
C GLY A 105 31.10 -16.27 14.28
N ASP A 106 31.40 -15.00 14.52
CA ASP A 106 32.56 -14.35 13.94
C ASP A 106 33.74 -15.07 14.59
N SER A 107 34.45 -15.89 13.83
CA SER A 107 35.70 -16.49 14.31
C SER A 107 36.70 -15.35 14.44
N ASP A 108 37.10 -15.11 15.70
CA ASP A 108 38.05 -14.11 16.13
C ASP A 108 39.26 -14.01 15.19
N VAL A 109 39.40 -12.86 14.53
CA VAL A 109 40.72 -12.37 14.13
C VAL A 109 41.14 -11.38 15.21
N GLU A 110 41.89 -11.88 16.19
CA GLU A 110 42.58 -11.03 17.16
C GLU A 110 43.47 -10.05 16.41
N SER A 111 43.12 -8.76 16.47
CA SER A 111 44.06 -7.68 16.22
C SER A 111 44.25 -6.97 17.55
N GLU A 112 45.44 -7.12 18.11
CA GLU A 112 45.89 -6.42 19.31
C GLU A 112 45.64 -4.92 19.14
N ARG A 113 44.86 -4.33 20.04
CA ARG A 113 44.73 -2.87 20.15
C ARG A 113 44.89 -2.44 21.59
N ASP A 114 45.75 -1.45 21.72
CA ASP A 114 46.32 -0.89 22.94
C ASP A 114 45.29 -0.49 24.00
N LEU A 115 45.63 -0.82 25.25
CA LEU A 115 44.94 -0.43 26.47
C LEU A 115 45.23 1.04 26.80
N ASP A 116 44.51 2.00 26.21
CA ASP A 116 44.38 3.35 26.79
C ASP A 116 43.33 4.23 26.08
N SER A 117 42.05 3.88 26.20
CA SER A 117 40.95 4.82 25.93
C SER A 117 39.72 4.46 26.75
N GLU A 118 39.34 5.34 27.67
CA GLU A 118 38.14 5.19 28.50
C GLU A 118 36.86 5.09 27.64
N PRO A 119 35.92 4.18 27.98
CA PRO A 119 34.63 4.12 27.32
C PRO A 119 33.69 5.25 27.80
N PRO A 120 32.85 5.81 26.92
CA PRO A 120 31.92 6.89 27.28
C PRO A 120 30.80 6.39 28.21
N LEU A 121 30.51 7.19 29.23
CA LEU A 121 29.47 6.93 30.25
C LEU A 121 28.08 6.81 29.60
N THR A 122 27.38 5.71 29.87
CA THR A 122 25.94 5.57 29.60
C THR A 122 25.12 6.09 30.80
N PRO A 123 23.95 6.71 30.59
CA PRO A 123 23.11 7.17 31.70
C PRO A 123 22.52 5.99 32.48
N ARG A 124 22.77 6.03 33.79
CA ARG A 124 22.33 5.07 34.81
C ARG A 124 20.82 5.20 35.02
N SER A 125 20.03 4.19 34.65
CA SER A 125 18.63 4.09 35.06
C SER A 125 18.58 3.58 36.51
N GLU A 126 18.26 4.46 37.46
CA GLU A 126 18.07 4.09 38.86
C GLU A 126 16.78 3.27 39.02
N HIS A 127 16.91 2.03 39.51
CA HIS A 127 15.82 1.29 40.11
C HIS A 127 15.45 1.97 41.44
N ARG A 128 14.27 2.60 41.49
CA ARG A 128 13.64 3.01 42.75
C ARG A 128 12.38 2.19 42.97
N SER A 129 12.45 1.28 43.93
CA SER A 129 11.32 0.55 44.49
C SER A 129 10.47 1.49 45.34
N VAL A 130 9.15 1.48 45.15
CA VAL A 130 8.19 1.93 46.17
C VAL A 130 6.92 1.06 46.07
N GLU A 131 6.68 0.26 47.11
CA GLU A 131 5.39 -0.37 47.41
C GLU A 131 4.44 0.68 48.01
N GLY A 132 3.13 0.52 47.82
CA GLY A 132 2.12 1.26 48.58
C GLY A 132 0.87 1.60 47.79
N GLU A 133 -0.23 0.99 48.22
CA GLU A 133 -1.59 0.97 47.70
C GLU A 133 -2.29 2.35 47.65
N GLN A 134 -3.21 2.56 46.70
CA GLN A 134 -4.62 2.88 47.01
C GLN A 134 -5.51 3.01 45.75
N GLU A 135 -6.66 2.37 45.87
CA GLU A 135 -7.78 2.29 44.94
C GLU A 135 -8.61 3.59 44.94
N VAL A 136 -8.79 4.22 43.77
CA VAL A 136 -9.94 5.10 43.49
C VAL A 136 -10.37 4.93 42.04
N ARG A 137 -11.65 4.57 41.86
CA ARG A 137 -12.37 4.48 40.59
C ARG A 137 -12.51 5.85 39.91
N GLU A 138 -12.24 5.92 38.61
CA GLU A 138 -12.96 6.81 37.68
C GLU A 138 -13.14 6.12 36.32
N GLU A 139 -14.38 6.11 35.83
CA GLU A 139 -14.77 5.69 34.49
C GLU A 139 -14.45 6.77 33.46
N ALA A 140 -13.73 6.39 32.40
CA ALA A 140 -13.75 7.03 31.08
C ALA A 140 -13.32 5.94 30.09
N GLY A 141 -14.14 5.49 29.16
CA GLY A 141 -14.68 6.33 28.09
C GLY A 141 -13.90 5.99 26.82
N SER A 142 -14.49 5.10 26.01
CA SER A 142 -14.37 4.96 24.55
C SER A 142 -13.10 5.48 23.86
N ASN A 143 -12.41 4.60 23.13
CA ASN A 143 -12.06 4.88 21.74
C ASN A 143 -11.92 3.57 20.96
N GLY A 144 -13.08 3.03 20.56
CA GLY A 144 -13.18 2.06 19.49
C GLY A 144 -12.83 2.71 18.15
N TYR A 145 -11.96 2.07 17.39
CA TYR A 145 -11.71 2.43 15.99
C TYR A 145 -13.01 2.28 15.19
N THR A 146 -13.61 3.41 14.85
CA THR A 146 -14.78 3.46 13.97
C THR A 146 -14.29 3.30 12.54
N ALA A 147 -14.56 2.13 11.95
CA ALA A 147 -14.47 1.91 10.52
C ALA A 147 -15.39 2.92 9.81
N GLY A 148 -14.85 3.52 8.75
CA GLY A 148 -15.45 4.62 8.00
C GLY A 148 -16.92 4.37 7.65
N GLN A 149 -17.71 5.43 7.85
CA GLN A 149 -19.10 5.52 7.49
C GLN A 149 -19.30 5.17 6.00
N THR A 150 -20.23 4.26 5.72
CA THR A 150 -20.73 4.04 4.38
C THR A 150 -21.66 5.20 4.02
N ASN A 151 -21.37 5.91 2.93
CA ASN A 151 -22.31 6.87 2.37
C ASN A 151 -23.58 6.11 1.94
N THR A 152 -24.70 6.46 2.57
CA THR A 152 -26.03 6.04 2.14
C THR A 152 -26.36 6.76 0.85
N THR A 153 -26.27 6.05 -0.27
CA THR A 153 -26.76 6.56 -1.56
C THR A 153 -28.28 6.71 -1.48
N GLU A 154 -28.74 7.91 -1.82
CA GLU A 154 -30.14 8.33 -1.89
C GLU A 154 -31.03 7.33 -2.65
N ALA A 155 -32.27 7.20 -2.17
CA ALA A 155 -33.30 6.36 -2.75
C ALA A 155 -33.78 6.87 -4.12
N VAL A 156 -33.98 5.92 -5.04
CA VAL A 156 -34.51 6.12 -6.40
C VAL A 156 -35.94 6.69 -6.37
N PRO A 157 -36.33 7.67 -7.22
CA PRO A 157 -37.68 8.21 -7.22
C PRO A 157 -38.72 7.19 -7.73
N ARG A 158 -39.80 6.99 -6.97
CA ARG A 158 -40.95 6.19 -7.38
C ARG A 158 -41.76 6.88 -8.48
N HIS A 159 -41.75 6.31 -9.69
CA HIS A 159 -42.67 6.67 -10.77
C HIS A 159 -44.13 6.45 -10.34
N HIS A 160 -44.91 7.54 -10.27
CA HIS A 160 -46.36 7.49 -10.11
C HIS A 160 -47.01 7.08 -11.43
N ARG A 161 -47.48 5.84 -11.50
CA ARG A 161 -48.27 5.33 -12.62
C ARG A 161 -49.73 5.75 -12.43
N LYS A 162 -50.20 6.78 -13.16
CA LYS A 162 -51.62 7.14 -13.22
C LYS A 162 -52.41 5.98 -13.81
N LYS A 163 -53.35 5.40 -13.06
CA LYS A 163 -54.42 4.56 -13.60
C LYS A 163 -55.52 5.48 -14.11
N SER A 164 -55.67 5.57 -15.42
CA SER A 164 -56.93 5.99 -16.05
C SER A 164 -57.89 4.81 -16.01
N ALA A 165 -58.96 4.92 -15.23
CA ALA A 165 -60.09 4.00 -15.28
C ALA A 165 -61.22 4.66 -16.07
N VAL A 166 -61.61 4.00 -17.14
CA VAL A 166 -62.81 4.20 -17.95
C VAL A 166 -63.95 3.41 -17.30
N GLY A 167 -65.17 3.96 -17.30
CA GLY A 167 -66.41 3.19 -17.29
C GLY A 167 -67.28 3.34 -16.05
N GLY A 168 -68.50 3.85 -16.27
CA GLY A 168 -69.59 3.95 -15.29
C GLY A 168 -70.53 5.08 -15.63
#